data_AF-A0A1B6G2K5-F1
#
_entry.id   AF-A0A1B6G2K5-F1
#
_cell.length_a   1.000
_cell.length_b   1.000
_cell.length_c   1.000
_cell.angle_alpha   90.00
_cell.angle_beta   90.00
_cell.angle_gamma   90.00
#
_symmetry.space_group_name_H-M   'P 1'
#
loop_
_entity.id
_entity.type
_entity.pdbx_description
1 polymer ?
#
loop_
_entity_poly.entity_id
_entity_poly.type
_entity_poly.pdbx_seq_one_letter_code
_entity_poly.pdbx_strand_id
1 'polypeptide(L)'
;DNLKRDWPHSIHTYFFLLNFIDWTEYSADVEFDFYCPNGDPTIGSVLALTKFKGSDTFINYHCVDYISCKAIHDGLREFSDVNWSQPLIFESIHERLIPELYKIISEKGLKINKNDRCYQLWLPPAVAKNVMVELQSELYMMPLDANQTEMVNEHWEYSGPGTSLIIKETLTHNGGLGVLFRENDTFAGW
;
A
#
# COMPACT_ATOMS: atom_id res chain seq x y z
N ASP A 1 7.98 -9.92 -12.85
CA ASP A 1 7.50 -9.74 -14.25
C ASP A 1 6.11 -10.29 -14.55
N ASN A 2 5.65 -11.40 -13.96
CA ASN A 2 4.38 -12.03 -14.35
C ASN A 2 3.14 -11.11 -14.17
N LEU A 3 3.13 -10.25 -13.14
CA LEU A 3 2.05 -9.28 -12.96
C LEU A 3 1.90 -8.33 -14.16
N LYS A 4 2.98 -8.01 -14.89
CA LYS A 4 2.95 -7.09 -16.05
C LYS A 4 2.01 -7.56 -17.16
N ARG A 5 1.67 -8.85 -17.20
CA ARG A 5 0.72 -9.44 -18.15
C ARG A 5 -0.70 -8.89 -18.03
N ASP A 6 -1.03 -8.31 -16.89
CA ASP A 6 -2.36 -7.74 -16.60
C ASP A 6 -2.28 -6.24 -16.26
N TRP A 7 -1.31 -5.55 -16.85
CA TRP A 7 -1.33 -4.09 -16.85
C TRP A 7 -2.55 -3.57 -17.65
N PRO A 8 -3.25 -2.53 -17.16
CA PRO A 8 -2.87 -1.67 -16.01
C PRO A 8 -3.39 -2.14 -14.63
N HIS A 9 -4.19 -3.19 -14.56
CA HIS A 9 -4.89 -3.60 -13.33
C HIS A 9 -3.96 -4.05 -12.21
N SER A 10 -2.82 -4.66 -12.53
CA SER A 10 -1.85 -5.13 -11.54
C SER A 10 -0.73 -4.12 -11.20
N ILE A 11 -0.78 -2.90 -11.76
CA ILE A 11 0.30 -1.91 -11.59
C ILE A 11 0.52 -1.59 -10.12
N HIS A 12 -0.56 -1.33 -9.35
CA HIS A 12 -0.44 -1.00 -7.93
C HIS A 12 0.19 -2.15 -7.15
N THR A 13 -0.23 -3.40 -7.36
CA THR A 13 0.38 -4.58 -6.73
C THR A 13 1.85 -4.73 -7.11
N TYR A 14 2.17 -4.56 -8.39
CA TYR A 14 3.54 -4.70 -8.87
C TYR A 14 4.49 -3.71 -8.18
N PHE A 15 4.12 -2.43 -8.11
CA PHE A 15 4.94 -1.42 -7.45
C PHE A 15 4.92 -1.55 -5.92
N PHE A 16 3.80 -1.98 -5.33
CA PHE A 16 3.72 -2.31 -3.91
C PHE A 16 4.75 -3.38 -3.53
N LEU A 17 4.78 -4.51 -4.25
CA LEU A 17 5.76 -5.57 -3.98
C LEU A 17 7.20 -5.07 -4.14
N LEU A 18 7.49 -4.28 -5.17
CA LEU A 18 8.84 -3.73 -5.37
C LEU A 18 9.27 -2.83 -4.23
N ASN A 19 8.38 -1.95 -3.75
CA ASN A 19 8.69 -1.05 -2.63
C ASN A 19 9.01 -1.85 -1.36
N PHE A 20 8.18 -2.84 -1.01
CA PHE A 20 8.39 -3.57 0.25
C PHE A 20 9.55 -4.58 0.21
N ILE A 21 9.88 -5.11 -0.97
CA ILE A 21 11.12 -5.88 -1.15
C ILE A 21 12.33 -4.99 -0.83
N ASP A 22 12.33 -3.75 -1.30
CA ASP A 22 13.41 -2.80 -1.00
C ASP A 22 13.43 -2.43 0.49
N TRP A 23 12.29 -2.10 1.09
CA TRP A 23 12.21 -1.67 2.49
C TRP A 23 12.68 -2.74 3.49
N THR A 24 12.37 -4.01 3.24
CA THR A 24 12.74 -5.10 4.16
C THR A 24 14.22 -5.42 4.17
N GLU A 25 14.99 -5.00 3.17
CA GLU A 25 16.46 -5.08 3.22
C GLU A 25 17.05 -4.10 4.25
N TYR A 26 16.32 -3.04 4.61
CA TYR A 26 16.84 -1.89 5.38
C TYR A 26 16.06 -1.56 6.66
N SER A 27 14.95 -2.25 6.96
CA SER A 27 14.13 -1.97 8.15
C SER A 27 13.74 -3.21 8.93
N ALA A 28 13.99 -3.19 10.24
CA ALA A 28 13.53 -4.21 11.19
C ALA A 28 12.11 -3.94 11.73
N ASP A 29 11.53 -2.78 11.41
CA ASP A 29 10.21 -2.36 11.90
C ASP A 29 9.08 -2.69 10.91
N VAL A 30 9.44 -3.23 9.73
CA VAL A 30 8.53 -3.68 8.67
C VAL A 30 8.73 -5.18 8.44
N GLU A 31 7.69 -5.95 8.71
CA GLU A 31 7.60 -7.36 8.31
C GLU A 31 6.84 -7.41 6.98
N PHE A 32 7.43 -8.08 5.98
CA PHE A 32 6.81 -8.28 4.69
C PHE A 32 7.04 -9.71 4.20
N ASP A 33 5.94 -10.39 3.88
CA ASP A 33 5.98 -11.71 3.28
C ASP A 33 5.10 -11.69 2.03
N PHE A 34 5.52 -12.41 0.99
CA PHE A 34 4.68 -12.63 -0.18
C PHE A 34 4.67 -14.11 -0.56
N TYR A 35 3.50 -14.54 -1.00
CA TYR A 35 3.16 -15.92 -1.25
C TYR A 35 2.68 -16.03 -2.69
N CYS A 36 3.07 -17.12 -3.34
CA CYS A 36 2.52 -17.54 -4.61
C CYS A 36 1.46 -18.59 -4.32
N PRO A 37 0.16 -18.29 -4.43
CA PRO A 37 -0.87 -19.30 -4.23
C PRO A 37 -0.64 -20.48 -5.18
N ASN A 38 -0.77 -21.70 -4.67
CA ASN A 38 -0.40 -22.97 -5.33
C ASN A 38 1.11 -23.21 -5.56
N GLY A 39 1.99 -22.34 -5.06
CA GLY A 39 3.45 -22.51 -5.14
C GLY A 39 4.06 -22.26 -6.53
N ASP A 40 3.27 -21.78 -7.50
CA ASP A 40 3.75 -21.52 -8.86
C ASP A 40 3.74 -20.00 -9.18
N PRO A 41 4.91 -19.33 -9.16
CA PRO A 41 5.00 -17.90 -9.45
C PRO A 41 4.66 -17.55 -10.90
N THR A 42 4.68 -18.52 -11.83
CA THR A 42 4.44 -18.28 -13.26
C THR A 42 2.97 -17.99 -13.58
N ILE A 43 2.06 -18.42 -12.69
CA ILE A 43 0.62 -18.15 -12.78
C ILE A 43 0.33 -16.65 -12.68
N GLY A 44 1.18 -15.89 -11.98
CA GLY A 44 0.97 -14.46 -11.75
C GLY A 44 -0.12 -14.18 -10.71
N SER A 45 -0.25 -15.07 -9.73
CA SER A 45 -1.04 -14.85 -8.52
C SER A 45 -0.11 -14.55 -7.36
N VAL A 46 -0.46 -13.55 -6.56
CA VAL A 46 0.31 -13.13 -5.38
C VAL A 46 -0.64 -12.79 -4.24
N LEU A 47 -0.21 -13.16 -3.04
CA LEU A 47 -0.77 -12.71 -1.78
C LEU A 47 0.39 -12.12 -0.97
N ALA A 48 0.26 -10.90 -0.50
CA ALA A 48 1.28 -10.19 0.25
C ALA A 48 0.73 -9.78 1.61
N LEU A 49 1.54 -9.99 2.63
CA LEU A 49 1.32 -9.57 4.00
C LEU A 49 2.32 -8.50 4.36
N THR A 50 1.83 -7.46 4.99
CA THR A 50 2.65 -6.38 5.49
C THR A 50 2.22 -6.04 6.90
N LYS A 51 3.19 -5.92 7.80
CA LYS A 51 2.94 -5.58 9.18
C LYS A 51 3.98 -4.61 9.66
N PHE A 52 3.53 -3.44 10.06
CA PHE A 52 4.35 -2.49 10.78
C PHE A 52 4.23 -2.78 12.27
N LYS A 53 5.33 -2.59 12.99
CA LYS A 53 5.33 -2.81 14.44
C LYS A 53 4.30 -1.92 15.13
N GLY A 54 3.29 -2.55 15.73
CA GLY A 54 2.22 -1.85 16.44
C GLY A 54 1.08 -1.34 15.54
N SER A 55 1.00 -1.75 14.27
CA SER A 55 -0.14 -1.51 13.38
C SER A 55 -0.98 -2.77 13.18
N ASP A 56 -2.13 -2.60 12.52
CA ASP A 56 -2.89 -3.71 11.94
C ASP A 56 -2.09 -4.41 10.82
N THR A 57 -2.50 -5.63 10.49
CA THR A 57 -1.92 -6.40 9.38
C THR A 57 -2.60 -6.00 8.07
N PHE A 58 -1.78 -5.66 7.08
CA PHE A 58 -2.20 -5.32 5.73
C PHE A 58 -2.09 -6.55 4.84
N ILE A 59 -3.12 -6.78 4.04
CA ILE A 59 -3.19 -7.87 3.07
C ILE A 59 -3.45 -7.26 1.70
N ASN A 60 -2.52 -7.44 0.77
CA ASN A 60 -2.69 -7.11 -0.63
C ASN A 60 -2.63 -8.39 -1.47
N TYR A 61 -3.42 -8.48 -2.53
CA TYR A 61 -3.33 -9.64 -3.41
C TYR A 61 -3.84 -9.34 -4.81
N HIS A 62 -3.33 -10.11 -5.78
CA HIS A 62 -3.72 -10.00 -7.17
C HIS A 62 -3.58 -11.35 -7.88
N CYS A 63 -4.41 -11.60 -8.89
CA CYS A 63 -4.22 -12.75 -9.78
C CYS A 63 -4.42 -12.37 -11.24
N VAL A 64 -3.48 -12.75 -12.10
CA VAL A 64 -3.57 -12.56 -13.56
C VAL A 64 -4.65 -13.49 -14.16
N ASP A 65 -4.83 -14.70 -13.64
CA ASP A 65 -5.91 -15.62 -14.07
C ASP A 65 -7.22 -15.29 -13.34
N TYR A 66 -8.01 -14.42 -13.96
CA TYR A 66 -9.25 -13.90 -13.41
C TYR A 66 -10.49 -14.78 -13.68
N ILE A 67 -10.36 -15.88 -14.43
CA ILE A 67 -11.53 -16.68 -14.81
C ILE A 67 -12.08 -17.46 -13.60
N SER A 68 -11.21 -17.95 -12.72
CA SER A 68 -11.63 -18.67 -11.53
C SER A 68 -11.37 -17.92 -10.23
N CYS A 69 -10.34 -17.06 -10.19
CA CYS A 69 -9.76 -16.49 -8.96
C CYS A 69 -9.50 -17.55 -7.86
N LYS A 70 -9.52 -18.84 -8.22
CA LYS A 70 -9.58 -19.96 -7.28
C LYS A 70 -8.31 -20.05 -6.45
N ALA A 71 -7.17 -19.80 -7.09
CA ALA A 71 -5.88 -19.78 -6.43
C ALA A 71 -5.85 -18.76 -5.27
N ILE A 72 -6.43 -17.57 -5.47
CA ILE A 72 -6.48 -16.53 -4.43
C ILE A 72 -7.49 -16.89 -3.35
N HIS A 73 -8.68 -17.38 -3.73
CA HIS A 73 -9.69 -17.80 -2.75
C HIS A 73 -9.17 -18.93 -1.87
N ASP A 74 -8.66 -20.02 -2.45
CA ASP A 74 -8.07 -21.13 -1.69
C ASP A 74 -6.86 -20.64 -0.86
N GLY A 75 -6.00 -19.81 -1.47
CA GLY A 75 -4.84 -19.22 -0.81
C GLY A 75 -5.22 -18.44 0.44
N LEU A 76 -6.21 -17.56 0.36
CA LEU A 76 -6.74 -16.81 1.51
C LEU A 76 -7.46 -17.70 2.52
N ARG A 77 -8.21 -18.71 2.06
CA ARG A 77 -8.95 -19.61 2.95
C ARG A 77 -7.99 -20.41 3.84
N GLU A 78 -6.91 -20.91 3.27
CA GLU A 78 -5.93 -21.79 3.91
C GLU A 78 -4.78 -21.01 4.56
N PHE A 79 -4.82 -19.68 4.49
CA PHE A 79 -3.74 -18.83 4.93
C PHE A 79 -3.59 -18.85 6.46
N SER A 80 -2.55 -19.54 6.94
CA SER A 80 -2.28 -19.75 8.37
C SER A 80 -1.53 -18.59 9.02
N ASP A 81 -0.79 -17.81 8.24
CA ASP A 81 0.09 -16.78 8.78
C ASP A 81 -0.67 -15.49 9.14
N VAL A 82 -1.95 -15.39 8.73
CA VAL A 82 -2.88 -14.36 9.20
C VAL A 82 -3.55 -14.80 10.49
N ASN A 83 -3.43 -13.96 11.52
CA ASN A 83 -4.31 -14.05 12.68
C ASN A 83 -5.67 -13.41 12.37
N TRP A 84 -6.61 -14.24 11.90
CA TRP A 84 -7.98 -13.84 11.54
C TRP A 84 -8.82 -13.29 12.70
N SER A 85 -8.35 -13.38 13.94
CA SER A 85 -9.04 -12.81 15.11
C SER A 85 -8.66 -11.36 15.40
N GLN A 86 -7.68 -10.80 14.69
CA GLN A 86 -7.23 -9.42 14.85
C GLN A 86 -7.83 -8.53 13.74
N PRO A 87 -7.84 -7.21 13.91
CA PRO A 87 -8.17 -6.30 12.82
C PRO A 87 -7.22 -6.50 11.63
N LEU A 88 -7.79 -6.53 10.42
CA LEU A 88 -7.08 -6.71 9.16
C LEU A 88 -7.47 -5.59 8.19
N ILE A 89 -6.52 -5.13 7.40
CA ILE A 89 -6.74 -4.17 6.32
C ILE A 89 -6.49 -4.89 5.00
N PHE A 90 -7.55 -5.04 4.19
CA PHE A 90 -7.41 -5.49 2.81
C PHE A 90 -7.15 -4.27 1.92
N GLU A 91 -5.89 -4.05 1.57
CA GLU A 91 -5.43 -2.81 0.93
C GLU A 91 -5.41 -2.93 -0.59
N SER A 92 -5.93 -1.91 -1.27
CA SER A 92 -5.84 -1.76 -2.73
C SER A 92 -6.34 -2.98 -3.52
N ILE A 93 -7.39 -3.65 -3.04
CA ILE A 93 -7.95 -4.82 -3.74
C ILE A 93 -8.70 -4.36 -4.99
N HIS A 94 -8.26 -4.85 -6.15
CA HIS A 94 -8.93 -4.55 -7.41
C HIS A 94 -10.40 -4.99 -7.37
N GLU A 95 -11.32 -4.16 -7.89
CA GLU A 95 -12.78 -4.36 -7.79
C GLU A 95 -13.26 -5.75 -8.27
N ARG A 96 -12.61 -6.30 -9.30
CA ARG A 96 -12.86 -7.66 -9.81
C ARG A 96 -12.63 -8.79 -8.79
N LEU A 97 -11.82 -8.55 -7.76
CA LEU A 97 -11.46 -9.53 -6.73
C LEU A 97 -12.28 -9.37 -5.45
N ILE A 98 -13.08 -8.30 -5.34
CA ILE A 98 -13.96 -8.03 -4.19
C ILE A 98 -15.00 -9.15 -3.96
N PRO A 99 -15.61 -9.76 -5.00
CA PRO A 99 -16.52 -10.89 -4.78
C PRO A 99 -15.87 -12.05 -4.03
N GLU A 100 -14.61 -12.37 -4.32
CA GLU A 100 -13.88 -13.43 -3.61
C GLU A 100 -13.53 -13.00 -2.17
N LEU A 101 -13.19 -11.72 -1.96
CA LEU A 101 -12.98 -11.18 -0.62
C LEU A 101 -14.21 -11.36 0.26
N TYR A 102 -15.40 -11.05 -0.28
CA TYR A 102 -16.65 -11.18 0.46
C TYR A 102 -16.99 -12.64 0.80
N LYS A 103 -16.61 -13.61 -0.05
CA LYS A 103 -16.71 -15.02 0.32
C LYS A 103 -15.81 -15.35 1.51
N ILE A 104 -14.55 -14.92 1.48
CA ILE A 104 -13.60 -15.14 2.59
C ILE A 104 -14.10 -14.49 3.88
N ILE A 105 -14.58 -13.24 3.82
CA ILE A 105 -15.15 -12.52 4.97
C ILE A 105 -16.32 -13.31 5.57
N SER A 106 -17.22 -13.82 4.73
CA SER A 106 -18.35 -14.64 5.18
C SER A 106 -17.89 -15.97 5.79
N GLU A 107 -17.00 -16.70 5.12
CA GLU A 107 -16.46 -17.99 5.56
C GLU A 107 -15.71 -17.89 6.90
N LYS A 108 -14.98 -16.78 7.12
CA LYS A 108 -14.22 -16.51 8.34
C LYS A 108 -15.06 -15.81 9.42
N GLY A 109 -16.31 -15.46 9.15
CA GLY A 109 -17.19 -14.77 10.09
C GLY A 109 -16.73 -13.35 10.46
N LEU A 110 -16.02 -12.68 9.55
CA LEU A 110 -15.49 -11.34 9.76
C LEU A 110 -16.59 -10.28 9.59
N LYS A 111 -16.37 -9.10 10.19
CA LYS A 111 -17.22 -7.92 10.02
C LYS A 111 -16.43 -6.82 9.31
N ILE A 112 -17.06 -6.18 8.34
CA ILE A 112 -16.50 -5.03 7.65
C ILE A 112 -16.77 -3.79 8.49
N ASN A 113 -15.71 -3.19 9.04
CA ASN A 113 -15.81 -1.95 9.81
C ASN A 113 -15.79 -0.70 8.90
N LYS A 114 -14.98 -0.75 7.83
CA LYS A 114 -14.81 0.34 6.87
C LYS A 114 -14.59 -0.25 5.48
N ASN A 115 -15.11 0.43 4.45
CA ASN A 115 -14.90 0.07 3.05
C ASN A 115 -14.81 1.37 2.24
N ASP A 116 -13.60 1.72 1.83
CA ASP A 116 -13.33 2.93 1.08
C ASP A 116 -13.03 2.58 -0.39
N ARG A 117 -13.67 3.31 -1.30
CA ARG A 117 -13.36 3.20 -2.73
C ARG A 117 -12.19 4.10 -3.07
N CYS A 118 -11.10 3.51 -3.57
CA CYS A 118 -9.95 4.23 -4.09
C CYS A 118 -9.91 4.15 -5.62
N TYR A 119 -9.38 5.19 -6.26
CA TYR A 119 -9.16 5.21 -7.71
C TYR A 119 -7.66 5.15 -7.98
N GLN A 120 -7.24 4.15 -8.76
CA GLN A 120 -5.87 4.09 -9.25
C GLN A 120 -5.72 5.10 -10.40
N LEU A 121 -4.88 6.12 -10.18
CA LEU A 121 -4.47 7.05 -11.21
C LEU A 121 -3.10 6.63 -11.75
N TRP A 122 -2.94 6.66 -13.06
CA TRP A 122 -1.66 6.35 -13.69
C TRP A 122 -1.28 7.45 -14.67
N LEU A 123 -0.07 7.97 -14.51
CA LEU A 123 0.53 8.94 -15.40
C LEU A 123 1.72 8.28 -16.10
N PRO A 124 1.75 8.21 -17.44
CA PRO A 124 2.89 7.68 -18.16
C PRO A 124 4.17 8.47 -17.83
N PRO A 125 5.34 7.82 -17.69
CA PRO A 125 6.59 8.51 -17.37
C PRO A 125 6.95 9.65 -18.34
N ALA A 126 6.62 9.49 -19.63
CA ALA A 126 6.85 10.53 -20.64
C ALA A 126 5.98 11.79 -20.41
N VAL A 127 4.80 11.64 -19.82
CA VAL A 127 3.93 12.77 -19.46
C VAL A 127 4.39 13.36 -18.13
N ALA A 128 4.66 12.53 -17.13
CA ALA A 128 5.09 12.95 -15.80
C ALA A 128 6.33 13.86 -15.83
N LYS A 129 7.31 13.57 -16.70
CA LYS A 129 8.54 14.38 -16.85
C LYS A 129 8.30 15.80 -17.37
N ASN A 130 7.15 16.07 -17.97
CA ASN A 130 6.81 17.36 -18.56
C ASN A 130 5.80 18.14 -17.70
N VAL A 131 5.45 17.64 -16.52
CA VAL A 131 4.60 18.37 -15.58
C VAL A 131 5.40 19.53 -15.00
N MET A 132 4.93 20.75 -15.26
CA MET A 132 5.46 21.96 -14.66
C MET A 132 4.70 22.27 -13.39
N VAL A 133 5.42 22.52 -12.30
CA VAL A 133 4.87 22.96 -11.02
C VAL A 133 5.32 24.39 -10.78
N GLU A 134 4.36 25.31 -10.72
CA GLU A 134 4.58 26.69 -10.34
C GLU A 134 4.06 26.90 -8.92
N LEU A 135 4.91 27.43 -8.05
CA LEU A 135 4.54 27.80 -6.69
C LEU A 135 4.22 29.28 -6.63
N GLN A 136 3.25 29.63 -5.79
CA GLN A 136 3.05 31.02 -5.41
C GLN A 136 4.27 31.53 -4.63
N SER A 137 4.54 32.83 -4.71
CA SER A 137 5.76 33.45 -4.18
C SER A 137 6.00 33.22 -2.69
N GLU A 138 4.91 33.10 -1.93
CA GLU A 138 4.85 32.87 -0.50
C GLU A 138 5.16 31.42 -0.11
N LEU A 139 5.21 30.50 -1.07
CA LEU A 139 5.47 29.08 -0.84
C LEU A 139 6.87 28.67 -1.29
N TYR A 140 7.39 27.63 -0.64
CA TYR A 140 8.58 26.91 -1.09
C TYR A 140 8.42 25.41 -0.88
N MET A 141 9.18 24.63 -1.65
CA MET A 141 9.25 23.18 -1.51
C MET A 141 10.51 22.79 -0.75
N MET A 142 10.39 21.77 0.11
CA MET A 142 11.52 21.13 0.78
C MET A 142 11.41 19.61 0.69
N PRO A 143 12.53 18.87 0.57
CA PRO A 143 12.50 17.42 0.73
C PRO A 143 12.09 17.08 2.17
N LEU A 144 11.33 15.99 2.32
CA LEU A 144 11.00 15.40 3.61
C LEU A 144 11.76 14.09 3.80
N ASP A 145 12.18 13.88 5.03
CA ASP A 145 12.80 12.65 5.51
C ASP A 145 12.19 12.25 6.86
N ALA A 146 12.74 11.20 7.48
CA ALA A 146 12.26 10.67 8.74
C ALA A 146 12.16 11.72 9.88
N ASN A 147 12.94 12.81 9.83
CA ASN A 147 12.89 13.86 10.85
C ASN A 147 11.59 14.66 10.80
N GLN A 148 10.85 14.65 9.69
CA GLN A 148 9.54 15.31 9.57
C GLN A 148 8.36 14.37 9.89
N THR A 149 8.61 13.16 10.41
CA THR A 149 7.56 12.19 10.75
C THR A 149 6.49 12.77 11.68
N GLU A 150 6.90 13.38 12.80
CA GLU A 150 5.97 13.91 13.79
C GLU A 150 5.10 15.00 13.17
N MET A 151 5.75 15.93 12.47
CA MET A 151 5.12 17.03 11.75
C MET A 151 4.06 16.54 10.75
N VAL A 152 4.39 15.54 9.91
CA VAL A 152 3.46 14.94 8.95
C VAL A 152 2.31 14.22 9.67
N ASN A 153 2.62 13.45 10.71
CA ASN A 153 1.63 12.67 11.45
C ASN A 153 0.62 13.56 12.20
N GLU A 154 1.06 14.69 12.76
CA GLU A 154 0.18 15.64 13.46
C GLU A 154 -0.87 16.28 12.54
N HIS A 155 -0.53 16.50 11.27
CA HIS A 155 -1.41 17.16 10.32
C HIS A 155 -2.18 16.17 9.44
N TRP A 156 -1.90 14.87 9.54
CA TRP A 156 -2.65 13.86 8.80
C TRP A 156 -3.99 13.57 9.47
N GLU A 157 -5.10 13.86 8.76
CA GLU A 157 -6.48 13.66 9.24
C GLU A 157 -6.77 12.20 9.65
N TYR A 158 -6.06 11.24 9.07
CA TYR A 158 -6.23 9.82 9.34
C TYR A 158 -5.15 9.24 10.27
N SER A 159 -4.42 10.08 10.99
CA SER A 159 -3.45 9.64 11.98
C SER A 159 -4.12 8.84 13.11
N GLY A 160 -3.37 7.88 13.67
CA GLY A 160 -3.86 6.96 14.68
C GLY A 160 -2.74 6.10 15.27
N PRO A 161 -3.07 5.11 16.12
CA PRO A 161 -2.08 4.18 16.62
C PRO A 161 -1.32 3.50 15.47
N GLY A 162 0.01 3.55 15.52
CA GLY A 162 0.89 2.93 14.51
C GLY A 162 1.16 3.77 13.26
N THR A 163 0.41 4.85 12.98
CA THR A 163 0.59 5.64 11.75
C THR A 163 1.93 6.38 11.69
N SER A 164 2.44 6.84 12.84
CA SER A 164 3.74 7.51 12.92
C SER A 164 4.88 6.63 12.41
N LEU A 165 4.85 5.32 12.70
CA LEU A 165 5.86 4.40 12.19
C LEU A 165 5.73 4.21 10.68
N ILE A 166 4.50 4.05 10.17
CA ILE A 166 4.24 3.92 8.73
C ILE A 166 4.76 5.16 7.99
N ILE A 167 4.48 6.37 8.50
CA ILE A 167 4.98 7.63 7.94
C ILE A 167 6.51 7.67 7.99
N LYS A 168 7.11 7.30 9.12
CA LYS A 168 8.57 7.29 9.28
C LYS A 168 9.25 6.39 8.28
N GLU A 169 8.79 5.15 8.13
CA GLU A 169 9.33 4.19 7.16
C GLU A 169 9.13 4.71 5.74
N THR A 170 7.96 5.26 5.43
CA THR A 170 7.68 5.87 4.12
C THR A 170 8.66 6.99 3.79
N LEU A 171 8.87 7.94 4.71
CA LEU A 171 9.79 9.05 4.51
C LEU A 171 11.26 8.61 4.51
N THR A 172 11.61 7.55 5.24
CA THR A 172 12.98 7.01 5.27
C THR A 172 13.36 6.40 3.93
N HIS A 173 12.48 5.60 3.34
CA HIS A 173 12.81 4.81 2.16
C HIS A 173 12.41 5.48 0.85
N ASN A 174 11.33 6.27 0.86
CA ASN A 174 10.83 6.93 -0.36
C ASN A 174 11.12 8.43 -0.38
N GLY A 175 11.46 9.03 0.77
CA GLY A 175 11.45 10.48 0.95
C GLY A 175 10.04 11.06 0.88
N GLY A 176 9.97 12.38 0.75
CA GLY A 176 8.73 13.11 0.50
C GLY A 176 9.01 14.53 0.05
N LEU A 177 7.95 15.30 -0.19
CA LEU A 177 8.05 16.70 -0.58
C LEU A 177 7.06 17.52 0.24
N GLY A 178 7.57 18.45 1.04
CA GLY A 178 6.75 19.40 1.78
C GLY A 178 6.63 20.70 1.01
N VAL A 179 5.47 21.35 1.13
CA VAL A 179 5.19 22.71 0.68
C VAL A 179 4.93 23.55 1.92
N LEU A 180 5.74 24.59 2.12
CA LEU A 180 5.73 25.43 3.32
C LEU A 180 5.59 26.91 2.96
N PHE A 181 5.03 27.68 3.88
CA PHE A 181 5.02 29.15 3.82
C PHE A 181 6.40 29.71 4.18
N ARG A 182 6.94 30.57 3.33
CA ARG A 182 8.26 31.21 3.53
C ARG A 182 8.34 32.12 4.75
N GLU A 183 7.22 32.69 5.18
CA GLU A 183 7.18 33.66 6.29
C GLU A 183 7.57 33.02 7.63
N ASN A 184 7.20 31.75 7.84
CA ASN A 184 7.23 31.13 9.15
C ASN A 184 7.49 29.61 9.12
N ASP A 185 7.82 29.05 7.96
CA ASP A 185 8.03 27.62 7.74
C ASP A 185 6.85 26.74 8.18
N THR A 186 5.62 27.28 8.14
CA THR A 186 4.42 26.49 8.42
C THR A 186 3.99 25.68 7.21
N PHE A 187 3.44 24.49 7.45
CA PHE A 187 3.05 23.57 6.39
C PHE A 187 1.81 24.03 5.64
N ALA A 188 1.90 24.03 4.32
CA ALA A 188 0.77 24.19 3.41
C ALA A 188 0.27 22.84 2.88
N GLY A 189 1.16 21.83 2.76
CA GLY A 189 0.83 20.44 2.42
C GLY A 189 2.08 19.59 2.15
N TRP A 190 1.95 18.26 2.18
CA TRP A 190 2.98 17.27 1.84
C TRP A 190 2.40 16.21 0.88
#